data_AF-A0A7X1BPS9-F1
#
_entry.id   AF-A0A7X1BPS9-F1
#
_cell.length_a   1.000
_cell.length_b   1.000
_cell.length_c   1.000
_cell.angle_alpha   90.00
_cell.angle_beta   90.00
_cell.angle_gamma   90.00
#
_symmetry.space_group_name_H-M   'P 1'
#
loop_
_entity.id
_entity.type
_entity.pdbx_description
1 polymer ?
#
loop_
_entity_poly.entity_id
_entity_poly.type
_entity_poly.pdbx_seq_one_letter_code
_entity_poly.pdbx_strand_id
1 'polypeptide(L)' 'MSEQTIVNCPTCGKPVVWAEVSPFRPFCSKRCQLIDLGEWAAEEKRIPSSGDLSESDDWSEEQK' A
#
# COMPACT_ATOMS: atom_id res chain seq x y z
N MET A 1 7.00 26.78 17.04
CA MET A 1 5.82 26.31 16.29
C MET A 1 6.08 24.84 15.97
N SER A 2 5.19 23.95 16.39
CA SER A 2 5.32 22.52 16.07
C SER A 2 5.02 22.32 14.59
N GLU A 3 6.05 21.91 13.84
CA GLU A 3 5.91 21.56 12.44
C GLU A 3 5.17 20.21 12.35
N GLN A 4 3.99 20.21 11.76
CA GLN A 4 3.15 19.03 11.66
C GLN A 4 3.40 18.35 10.31
N THR A 5 3.81 17.09 10.33
CA THR A 5 3.97 16.30 9.10
C THR A 5 2.60 16.09 8.45
N ILE A 6 2.49 16.43 7.17
CA ILE A 6 1.28 16.20 6.37
C ILE A 6 1.61 15.18 5.28
N VAL A 7 0.75 14.19 5.11
CA VAL A 7 0.87 13.17 4.05
C VAL A 7 -0.40 13.17 3.18
N ASN A 8 -0.31 12.63 1.98
CA ASN A 8 -1.49 12.45 1.14
C ASN A 8 -2.12 11.07 1.40
N CYS A 9 -3.45 11.03 1.52
CA CYS A 9 -4.20 9.80 1.61
C CYS A 9 -3.98 8.98 0.32
N PRO A 10 -3.50 7.73 0.40
CA PRO A 10 -3.16 6.94 -0.79
C PRO A 10 -4.38 6.59 -1.65
N THR A 11 -5.58 6.54 -1.07
CA THR A 11 -6.83 6.21 -1.77
C THR A 11 -7.45 7.38 -2.51
N CYS A 12 -7.34 8.62 -1.99
CA CYS A 12 -8.08 9.76 -2.54
C CYS A 12 -7.28 11.07 -2.65
N GLY A 13 -6.00 11.07 -2.27
CA GLY A 13 -5.09 12.21 -2.39
C GLY A 13 -5.28 13.34 -1.37
N LYS A 14 -6.31 13.29 -0.50
CA LYS A 14 -6.54 14.35 0.50
C LYS A 14 -5.37 14.47 1.48
N PRO A 15 -4.96 15.69 1.87
CA PRO A 15 -3.93 15.88 2.89
C PRO A 15 -4.42 15.41 4.26
N VAL A 16 -3.56 14.71 4.99
CA VAL A 16 -3.81 14.14 6.32
C VAL A 16 -2.67 14.56 7.23
N VAL A 17 -3.03 15.20 8.35
CA VAL A 17 -2.07 15.53 9.41
C VAL A 17 -1.61 14.24 10.10
N TRP A 18 -0.31 14.04 10.21
CA TRP A 18 0.31 12.88 10.87
C TRP A 18 0.34 13.03 12.40
N ALA A 19 -0.81 13.27 13.01
CA ALA A 19 -0.99 13.37 14.46
C ALA A 19 -2.25 12.59 14.93
N GLU A 20 -2.41 12.37 16.23
CA GLU A 20 -3.51 11.57 16.81
C GLU A 20 -4.92 12.03 16.42
N VAL A 21 -5.06 13.31 16.07
CA VAL A 21 -6.29 13.88 15.48
C VAL A 21 -6.78 13.14 14.23
N SER A 22 -5.87 12.46 13.52
CA SER A 22 -6.16 11.61 12.37
C SER A 22 -6.06 10.13 12.81
N PRO A 23 -7.15 9.50 13.27
CA PRO A 23 -7.10 8.13 13.81
C PRO A 23 -6.82 7.06 12.74
N PHE A 24 -7.09 7.36 11.47
CA PHE A 24 -6.93 6.43 10.35
C PHE A 24 -5.68 6.68 9.50
N ARG A 25 -4.68 7.40 10.00
CA ARG A 25 -3.42 7.68 9.26
C ARG A 25 -2.85 6.38 8.64
N PRO A 26 -2.40 6.39 7.38
CA PRO A 26 -2.25 7.53 6.47
C PRO A 26 -3.55 7.97 5.75
N PHE A 27 -4.68 7.34 6.02
CA PHE A 27 -5.95 7.57 5.34
C PHE A 27 -6.73 8.74 5.96
N CYS A 28 -7.47 9.47 5.13
CA CYS A 28 -8.30 10.57 5.60
C CYS A 28 -9.59 10.11 6.30
N SER A 29 -9.95 8.83 6.18
CA SER A 29 -11.15 8.24 6.78
C SER A 29 -11.07 6.70 6.81
N LYS A 30 -11.90 6.08 7.66
CA LYS A 30 -12.09 4.62 7.69
C LYS A 30 -12.50 4.04 6.32
N ARG A 31 -13.31 4.77 5.55
CA ARG A 31 -13.72 4.35 4.20
C ARG A 31 -12.52 4.17 3.28
N CYS A 32 -11.59 5.12 3.27
CA CYS A 32 -10.41 5.04 2.41
C CYS A 32 -9.48 3.88 2.82
N GLN A 33 -9.32 3.65 4.13
CA GLN A 33 -8.59 2.48 4.63
C GLN A 33 -9.20 1.15 4.15
N LEU A 34 -10.54 1.03 4.18
CA LEU A 34 -11.22 -0.19 3.75
C LEU A 34 -11.19 -0.40 2.23
N ILE A 35 -11.22 0.68 1.45
CA ILE A 35 -11.06 0.59 -0.01
C ILE A 35 -9.67 0.06 -0.33
N ASP A 36 -8.62 0.64 0.25
CA ASP A 36 -7.24 0.19 0.03
C ASP A 36 -7.08 -1.29 0.40
N LEU A 37 -7.60 -1.70 1.57
CA LEU A 37 -7.64 -3.11 1.97
C LEU A 37 -8.36 -3.99 0.94
N GLY A 38 -9.47 -3.52 0.37
CA GLY A 38 -10.20 -4.21 -0.68
C GLY A 38 -9.40 -4.36 -1.98
N GLU A 39 -8.70 -3.31 -2.42
CA GLU A 39 -7.83 -3.34 -3.61
C GLU A 39 -6.68 -4.34 -3.44
N TRP A 40 -6.12 -4.46 -2.23
CA TRP A 40 -5.14 -5.49 -1.90
C TRP A 40 -5.74 -6.89 -1.93
N ALA A 41 -6.91 -7.08 -1.31
CA ALA A 41 -7.59 -8.37 -1.27
C ALA A 41 -8.05 -8.84 -2.66
N ALA A 42 -8.30 -7.91 -3.58
CA ALA A 42 -8.69 -8.17 -4.96
C ALA A 42 -7.50 -8.28 -5.93
N GLU A 43 -6.26 -8.29 -5.43
CA GLU A 43 -5.02 -8.35 -6.23
C GLU A 43 -4.85 -7.19 -7.24
N GLU A 44 -5.52 -6.06 -7.02
CA GLU A 44 -5.40 -4.87 -7.87
C GLU A 44 -4.07 -4.14 -7.63
N LYS A 45 -3.52 -4.26 -6.42
CA LYS A 45 -2.18 -3.77 -6.07
C LYS A 45 -1.12 -4.78 -6.45
N ARG A 46 -0.55 -4.64 -7.66
CA ARG A 46 0.55 -5.46 -8.16
C ARG A 46 1.78 -4.63 -8.52
N ILE A 47 2.95 -5.19 -8.26
CA ILE A 47 4.21 -4.65 -8.77
C ILE A 47 4.45 -5.25 -10.16
N PRO A 48 4.63 -4.44 -11.22
CA PRO A 48 4.96 -4.96 -12.53
C PRO A 48 6.35 -5.59 -12.54
N SER A 49 6.49 -6.76 -13.17
CA SER A 49 7.81 -7.35 -13.43
C SER A 49 8.44 -6.68 -14.65
N SER A 50 9.73 -6.36 -14.56
CA SER A 50 10.51 -5.76 -15.65
C SER A 50 10.94 -6.77 -16.73
N GLY A 51 10.48 -8.01 -16.70
CA GLY A 51 10.78 -9.02 -17.72
C GLY A 51 12.17 -9.65 -17.62
N ASP A 52 13.10 -9.05 -16.87
CA ASP A 52 14.41 -9.61 -16.54
C ASP A 52 14.32 -10.52 -15.31
N LEU A 53 13.59 -11.64 -15.45
CA LEU A 53 13.72 -12.75 -14.51
C LEU A 53 14.82 -13.67 -15.06
N SER A 54 16.03 -13.58 -14.50
CA SER A 54 16.94 -14.74 -14.57
C SER A 54 16.23 -15.86 -13.81
N GLU A 55 15.86 -16.92 -14.54
CA GLU A 55 15.26 -18.15 -14.03
C GLU A 55 16.18 -18.82 -13.00
N SER A 56 16.21 -18.34 -11.75
CA SER A 56 17.03 -18.98 -10.71
C SER A 56 16.32 -19.27 -9.40
N ASP A 57 15.03 -18.98 -9.26
CA ASP A 57 14.24 -19.40 -8.11
C ASP A 57 12.99 -20.17 -8.55
N ASP A 58 13.14 -21.01 -9.57
CA ASP A 58 12.31 -22.21 -9.71
C ASP A 58 12.76 -23.14 -8.58
N TRP A 59 11.98 -23.18 -7.51
CA TRP A 59 12.20 -24.08 -6.38
C TRP A 59 12.27 -25.50 -6.91
N SER A 60 13.46 -26.09 -6.95
CA SER A 60 13.66 -27.45 -7.43
C SER A 60 13.11 -28.47 -6.44
N GLU A 61 11.79 -28.64 -6.43
CA GLU A 61 11.10 -29.82 -5.90
C GLU A 61 10.31 -30.50 -7.03
N GLU A 62 11.01 -30.90 -8.08
CA GLU A 62 10.58 -32.02 -8.91
C GLU A 62 11.81 -32.87 -9.25
N GLN A 63 12.33 -33.59 -8.25
CA GLN A 63 13.15 -34.78 -8.48
C GLN A 63 12.55 -35.98 -7.75
N LYS A 64 11.62 -36.62 -8.49
CA LYS A 64 11.25 -38.04 -8.48
C LYS A 64 10.12 -38.51 -7.57
#